data_AF-A0AAV2RKI9-F1
#
_entry.id   AF-A0AAV2RKI9-F1
#
_cell.length_a   1.000
_cell.length_b   1.000
_cell.length_c   1.000
_cell.angle_alpha   90.00
_cell.angle_beta   90.00
_cell.angle_gamma   90.00
#
_symmetry.space_group_name_H-M   'P 1'
#
loop_
_entity.id
_entity.type
_entity.pdbx_description
1 polymer ?
#
loop_
_entity_poly.entity_id
_entity_poly.type
_entity_poly.pdbx_seq_one_letter_code
_entity_poly.pdbx_strand_id
1 'polypeptide(L)'
;RAYHKDQFIEVVKKRRHWNRARDNCKARGGDLYVPRRVDDLIDFLRDRDMHKDMIWVGIDENDKKGSYSGVHGNVIRSGWQLGQPTSKDKGDNCVGVEGSTGYHFGLAVDSCMS
;
A
#
# COMPACT_ATOMS: atom_id res chain seq x y z
N ARG A 1 -12.34 10.78 3.04
CA ARG A 1 -11.18 11.62 3.43
C ARG A 1 -11.25 11.83 4.93
N ALA A 2 -10.15 11.72 5.65
CA ALA A 2 -10.10 11.97 7.09
C ALA A 2 -8.66 12.27 7.55
N TYR A 3 -8.52 12.97 8.67
CA TYR A 3 -7.23 13.06 9.34
C TYR A 3 -6.94 11.76 10.11
N HIS A 4 -5.70 11.32 10.06
CA HIS A 4 -5.17 10.20 10.84
C HIS A 4 -3.72 10.54 11.24
N LYS A 5 -3.47 10.67 12.56
CA LYS A 5 -2.16 11.04 13.13
C LYS A 5 -1.50 12.22 12.39
N ASP A 6 -2.27 13.30 12.24
CA ASP A 6 -1.89 14.57 11.58
C ASP A 6 -1.65 14.50 10.07
N GLN A 7 -1.98 13.36 9.43
CA GLN A 7 -1.94 13.20 7.98
C GLN A 7 -3.35 13.19 7.41
N PHE A 8 -3.56 13.90 6.32
CA PHE A 8 -4.83 13.86 5.59
C PHE A 8 -4.83 12.68 4.63
N ILE A 9 -5.70 11.69 4.89
CA ILE A 9 -5.79 10.47 4.10
C ILE A 9 -7.11 10.42 3.34
N GLU A 10 -7.01 10.20 2.02
CA GLU A 10 -8.12 9.85 1.15
C GLU A 10 -7.95 8.41 0.65
N VAL A 11 -8.94 7.56 0.90
CA VAL A 11 -8.99 6.24 0.26
C VAL A 11 -9.81 6.34 -1.03
N VAL A 12 -9.22 5.94 -2.14
CA VAL A 12 -9.86 5.95 -3.46
C VAL A 12 -10.26 4.51 -3.82
N LYS A 13 -11.56 4.23 -3.86
CA LYS A 13 -12.10 2.88 -4.16
C LYS A 13 -12.03 2.48 -5.64
N LYS A 14 -11.65 3.40 -6.53
CA LYS A 14 -11.60 3.11 -7.97
C LYS A 14 -10.38 2.24 -8.31
N ARG A 15 -10.62 1.07 -8.89
CA ARG A 15 -9.56 0.17 -9.40
C ARG A 15 -8.61 0.88 -10.34
N ARG A 16 -7.31 0.74 -10.08
CA ARG A 16 -6.22 1.25 -10.91
C ARG A 16 -5.00 0.36 -10.72
N HIS A 17 -4.15 0.26 -11.75
CA HIS A 17 -2.76 -0.17 -11.55
C HIS A 17 -2.06 0.80 -10.60
N TRP A 18 -1.09 0.32 -9.83
CA TRP A 18 -0.40 1.10 -8.81
C TRP A 18 0.13 2.44 -9.36
N ASN A 19 0.80 2.41 -10.52
CA ASN A 19 1.30 3.62 -11.20
C ASN A 19 0.17 4.64 -11.48
N ARG A 20 -0.97 4.17 -11.99
CA ARG A 20 -2.14 5.03 -12.26
C ARG A 20 -2.83 5.50 -10.98
N ALA A 21 -2.75 4.75 -9.90
CA ALA A 21 -3.24 5.17 -8.58
C ALA A 21 -2.37 6.31 -8.04
N ARG A 22 -1.05 6.16 -8.16
CA ARG A 22 -0.07 7.20 -7.81
C ARG A 22 -0.28 8.50 -8.58
N ASP A 23 -0.40 8.41 -9.91
CA ASP A 23 -0.68 9.57 -10.76
C ASP A 23 -1.98 10.27 -10.35
N ASN A 24 -2.99 9.50 -9.95
CA ASN A 24 -4.25 10.06 -9.48
C ASN A 24 -4.12 10.81 -8.14
N CYS A 25 -3.33 10.29 -7.20
CA CYS A 25 -3.02 10.96 -5.95
C CYS A 25 -2.21 12.25 -6.18
N LYS A 26 -1.21 12.20 -7.07
CA LYS A 26 -0.43 13.37 -7.50
C LYS A 26 -1.27 14.46 -8.12
N ALA A 27 -2.17 14.11 -9.04
CA ALA A 27 -3.11 15.05 -9.65
C ALA A 27 -4.07 15.71 -8.65
N ARG A 28 -4.21 15.14 -7.43
CA ARG A 28 -5.03 15.65 -6.34
C ARG A 28 -4.24 16.44 -5.29
N GLY A 29 -2.95 16.69 -5.52
CA GLY A 29 -2.08 17.42 -4.61
C GLY A 29 -1.50 16.58 -3.46
N GLY A 30 -1.49 15.25 -3.59
CA GLY A 30 -0.87 14.32 -2.64
C GLY A 30 0.04 13.30 -3.33
N ASP A 31 0.33 12.18 -2.67
CA ASP A 31 0.95 10.98 -3.27
C ASP A 31 0.31 9.75 -2.60
N LEU A 32 0.66 8.53 -3.03
CA LEU A 32 0.22 7.33 -2.33
C LEU A 32 0.73 7.33 -0.89
N TYR A 33 -0.14 6.91 0.04
CA TYR A 33 0.17 6.94 1.46
C TYR A 33 1.23 5.91 1.84
N VAL A 34 2.28 6.35 2.53
CA VAL A 34 3.33 5.49 3.09
C VAL A 34 3.09 5.33 4.59
N PRO A 35 2.49 4.21 5.05
CA PRO A 35 2.26 4.00 6.47
C PRO A 35 3.59 3.86 7.23
N ARG A 36 3.73 4.57 8.36
CA ARG A 36 4.85 4.37 9.29
C ARG A 36 4.75 3.03 10.02
N ARG A 37 3.51 2.62 10.33
CA ARG A 37 3.15 1.33 10.88
C ARG A 37 1.95 0.81 10.11
N VAL A 38 2.00 -0.44 9.68
CA VAL A 38 0.89 -1.06 8.93
C VAL A 38 -0.36 -1.23 9.81
N ASP A 39 -0.19 -1.49 11.12
CA ASP A 39 -1.31 -1.61 12.07
C ASP A 39 -2.17 -0.34 12.11
N ASP A 40 -1.53 0.83 12.11
CA ASP A 40 -2.23 2.13 12.13
C ASP A 40 -3.12 2.32 10.89
N LEU A 41 -2.65 1.86 9.73
CA LEU A 41 -3.42 1.87 8.49
C LEU A 41 -4.55 0.84 8.54
N ILE A 42 -4.31 -0.35 9.09
CA ILE A 42 -5.34 -1.38 9.24
C ILE A 42 -6.47 -0.89 10.14
N ASP A 43 -6.15 -0.28 11.28
CA ASP A 43 -7.14 0.30 12.19
C ASP A 43 -7.95 1.39 11.49
N PHE A 44 -7.28 2.27 10.73
CA PHE A 44 -7.94 3.29 9.92
C PHE A 44 -8.91 2.70 8.88
N LEU A 45 -8.55 1.59 8.23
CA LEU A 45 -9.41 0.90 7.26
C LEU A 45 -10.57 0.15 7.93
N ARG A 46 -10.35 -0.44 9.11
CA ARG A 46 -11.39 -1.13 9.91
C ARG A 46 -12.48 -0.18 10.35
N ASP A 47 -12.12 1.00 10.85
CA ASP A 47 -13.07 2.05 11.24
C ASP A 47 -13.98 2.52 10.11
N ARG A 48 -13.64 2.17 8.85
CA ARG A 48 -14.37 2.55 7.63
C ARG A 48 -15.01 1.36 6.92
N ASP A 49 -14.98 0.18 7.53
CA ASP A 49 -15.42 -1.09 6.92
C ASP A 49 -14.73 -1.39 5.57
N MET A 50 -13.46 -0.97 5.44
CA MET A 50 -12.63 -1.17 4.25
C MET A 50 -11.53 -2.20 4.47
N HIS A 51 -11.54 -2.88 5.60
CA HIS A 51 -10.50 -3.85 5.97
C HIS A 51 -10.47 -5.08 5.07
N LYS A 52 -11.52 -5.34 4.27
CA LYS A 52 -11.57 -6.43 3.29
C LYS A 52 -11.15 -5.99 1.88
N ASP A 53 -10.95 -4.70 1.65
CA ASP A 53 -10.48 -4.17 0.38
C ASP A 53 -8.95 -4.17 0.39
N MET A 54 -8.32 -4.68 -0.66
CA MET A 54 -6.88 -4.41 -0.85
C MET A 54 -6.69 -3.01 -1.38
N ILE A 55 -5.91 -2.23 -0.65
CA ILE A 55 -5.63 -0.84 -0.97
C ILE A 55 -4.14 -0.70 -1.30
N TRP A 56 -3.85 -0.01 -2.40
CA TRP A 56 -2.49 0.36 -2.77
C TRP A 56 -1.90 1.32 -1.74
N VAL A 57 -0.65 1.05 -1.34
CA VAL A 57 0.16 1.96 -0.52
C VAL A 57 1.34 2.47 -1.34
N GLY A 58 1.94 3.57 -0.91
CA GLY A 58 3.06 4.20 -1.61
C GLY A 58 4.38 3.46 -1.41
N ILE A 59 4.38 2.14 -1.41
CA ILE A 59 5.57 1.30 -1.26
C ILE A 59 5.74 0.52 -2.56
N ASP A 60 6.95 0.58 -3.10
CA ASP A 60 7.36 -0.13 -4.31
C ASP A 60 8.76 -0.74 -4.12
N GLU A 61 9.11 -1.67 -5.00
CA GLU A 61 10.45 -2.24 -5.05
C GLU A 61 11.42 -1.31 -5.77
N ASN A 62 12.59 -1.16 -5.19
CA ASN A 62 13.66 -0.35 -5.73
C ASN A 62 14.42 -1.13 -6.82
N ASP A 63 15.38 -0.46 -7.48
CA ASP A 63 16.27 -1.08 -8.47
C ASP A 63 17.01 -2.34 -7.97
N LYS A 64 17.17 -2.47 -6.65
CA LYS A 64 17.69 -3.67 -6.01
C LYS A 64 16.55 -4.61 -5.65
N LYS A 65 16.48 -5.75 -6.36
CA LYS A 65 15.47 -6.77 -6.13
C LYS A 65 15.41 -7.19 -4.64
N GLY A 66 14.22 -7.24 -4.06
CA GLY A 66 13.95 -7.54 -2.65
C GLY A 66 14.17 -6.37 -1.68
N SER A 67 14.36 -5.15 -2.17
CA SER A 67 14.44 -3.93 -1.36
C SER A 67 13.28 -3.00 -1.69
N TYR A 68 12.54 -2.57 -0.67
CA TYR A 68 11.35 -1.74 -0.84
C TYR A 68 11.54 -0.37 -0.20
N SER A 69 10.96 0.65 -0.82
CA SER A 69 10.95 1.99 -0.28
C SER A 69 9.61 2.68 -0.50
N GLY A 70 9.35 3.69 0.30
CA GLY A 70 8.23 4.57 0.07
C GLY A 70 8.49 5.47 -1.14
N VAL A 71 7.42 6.00 -1.73
CA VAL A 71 7.45 7.03 -2.78
C VAL A 71 8.21 8.32 -2.40
N HIS A 72 8.60 8.45 -1.12
CA HIS A 72 9.43 9.52 -0.56
C HIS A 72 10.87 9.09 -0.21
N GLY A 73 11.30 7.88 -0.61
CA GLY A 73 12.67 7.38 -0.45
C GLY A 73 12.98 6.69 0.88
N ASN A 74 12.01 6.58 1.79
CA ASN A 74 12.21 5.89 3.07
C ASN A 74 12.21 4.36 2.88
N VAL A 75 13.26 3.69 3.34
CA VAL A 75 13.37 2.22 3.21
C VAL A 75 12.38 1.50 4.13
N ILE A 76 11.64 0.54 3.58
CA ILE A 76 10.67 -0.29 4.31
C ILE A 76 11.29 -1.67 4.59
N ARG A 77 11.34 -2.05 5.87
CA ARG A 77 11.97 -3.31 6.32
C ARG A 77 11.03 -4.25 7.07
N SER A 78 9.89 -3.78 7.53
CA SER A 78 9.01 -4.50 8.44
C SER A 78 7.54 -4.26 8.10
N GLY A 79 6.66 -5.01 8.77
CA GLY A 79 5.24 -4.96 8.51
C GLY A 79 4.88 -5.66 7.21
N TRP A 80 5.57 -6.76 6.87
CA TRP A 80 5.26 -7.67 5.77
C TRP A 80 4.45 -8.87 6.23
N GLN A 81 3.60 -9.39 5.34
CA GLN A 81 2.87 -10.63 5.59
C GLN A 81 3.86 -11.79 5.75
N LEU A 82 3.50 -12.82 6.55
CA LEU A 82 4.34 -14.00 6.69
C LEU A 82 4.66 -14.61 5.31
N GLY A 83 5.95 -14.72 5.00
CA GLY A 83 6.43 -15.20 3.70
C GLY A 83 6.58 -14.11 2.63
N GLN A 84 6.20 -12.86 2.91
CA GLN A 84 6.45 -11.69 2.07
C GLN A 84 7.61 -10.85 2.63
N PRO A 85 8.31 -10.09 1.78
CA PRO A 85 8.20 -10.06 0.32
C PRO A 85 8.79 -11.34 -0.31
N THR A 86 8.14 -11.90 -1.34
CA THR A 86 8.69 -13.08 -2.05
C THR A 86 9.52 -12.64 -3.26
N SER A 87 10.62 -13.34 -3.53
CA SER A 87 11.43 -13.11 -4.73
C SER A 87 10.88 -13.74 -6.00
N LYS A 88 9.78 -14.51 -5.89
CA LYS A 88 9.22 -15.36 -6.95
C LYS A 88 8.20 -14.65 -7.82
N ASP A 89 7.71 -13.49 -7.39
CA ASP A 89 6.75 -12.72 -8.16
C ASP A 89 7.45 -12.12 -9.39
N LYS A 90 6.90 -12.42 -10.57
CA LYS A 90 7.42 -12.01 -11.89
C LYS A 90 6.72 -10.75 -12.42
N GLY A 91 5.91 -10.07 -11.59
CA GLY A 91 5.11 -8.92 -11.97
C GLY A 91 5.68 -7.59 -11.48
N ASP A 92 4.99 -6.50 -11.79
CA ASP A 92 5.29 -5.17 -11.25
C ASP A 92 5.23 -5.24 -9.71
N ASN A 93 6.36 -5.02 -9.05
CA ASN A 93 6.56 -5.23 -7.61
C ASN A 93 5.85 -4.15 -6.74
N CYS A 94 4.53 -4.09 -6.84
CA CYS A 94 3.67 -3.14 -6.18
C CYS A 94 3.16 -3.68 -4.84
N VAL A 95 3.01 -2.81 -3.83
CA VAL A 95 2.61 -3.22 -2.48
C VAL A 95 1.19 -2.75 -2.13
N GLY A 96 0.37 -3.68 -1.67
CA GLY A 96 -0.96 -3.43 -1.12
C GLY A 96 -1.09 -3.85 0.34
N VAL A 97 -2.18 -3.41 0.97
CA VAL A 97 -2.59 -3.81 2.33
C VAL A 97 -4.05 -4.26 2.31
N GLU A 98 -4.33 -5.38 2.97
CA GLU A 98 -5.67 -5.88 3.28
C GLU A 98 -5.74 -6.26 4.77
N GLY A 99 -6.73 -5.76 5.50
CA GLY A 99 -6.84 -5.88 6.96
C GLY A 99 -7.72 -7.02 7.51
N SER A 100 -8.29 -7.86 6.64
CA SER A 100 -9.33 -8.86 6.96
C SER A 100 -8.81 -10.09 7.68
N THR A 101 -7.55 -10.46 7.42
CA THR A 101 -6.94 -11.74 7.81
C THR A 101 -5.74 -11.56 8.74
N GLY A 102 -5.58 -10.35 9.30
CA GLY A 102 -4.44 -9.98 10.14
C GLY A 102 -3.15 -9.78 9.35
N TYR A 103 -3.25 -9.54 8.03
CA TYR A 103 -2.08 -9.39 7.18
C TYR A 103 -1.55 -7.96 7.08
N HIS A 104 -0.26 -7.97 6.78
CA HIS A 104 0.71 -6.90 6.68
C HIS A 104 0.95 -6.60 5.18
N PHE A 105 1.96 -5.81 4.79
CA PHE A 105 2.29 -5.56 3.38
C PHE A 105 2.40 -6.85 2.56
N GLY A 106 1.74 -6.88 1.41
CA GLY A 106 1.81 -7.96 0.44
C GLY A 106 2.14 -7.44 -0.95
N LEU A 107 2.90 -8.21 -1.72
CA LEU A 107 3.06 -7.98 -3.15
C LEU A 107 1.73 -8.30 -3.84
N ALA A 108 1.23 -7.36 -4.62
CA ALA A 108 0.10 -7.59 -5.49
C ALA A 108 0.60 -7.63 -6.93
N VAL A 109 0.61 -8.84 -7.50
CA VAL A 109 0.76 -9.02 -8.95
C VAL A 109 -0.39 -8.29 -9.66
N ASP A 110 -0.09 -7.72 -10.83
CA ASP A 110 -0.86 -6.80 -11.69
C ASP A 110 -2.34 -7.15 -12.01
N SER A 111 -2.90 -8.16 -11.36
CA SER A 111 -4.22 -8.71 -11.60
C SER A 111 -5.02 -8.86 -10.30
N CYS A 112 -5.11 -7.81 -9.47
CA CYS A 112 -6.06 -7.72 -8.35
C CYS A 112 -6.10 -6.25 -7.86
N MET A 113 -7.23 -5.57 -7.60
CA MET A 113 -8.41 -6.02 -6.85
C MET A 113 -9.69 -5.19 -7.11
N SER A 114 -10.83 -5.91 -7.01
CA SER A 114 -12.30 -5.66 -7.06
C SER A 114 -12.95 -4.82 -8.16
#